data_AF-A0A9E3GYF6-F1
#
_entry.id   AF-A0A9E3GYF6-F1
#
_cell.length_a   1.000
_cell.length_b   1.000
_cell.length_c   1.000
_cell.angle_alpha   90.00
_cell.angle_beta   90.00
_cell.angle_gamma   90.00
#
_symmetry.space_group_name_H-M   'P 1'
#
loop_
_entity.id
_entity.type
_entity.pdbx_description
1 polymer ?
#
loop_
_entity_poly.entity_id
_entity_poly.type
_entity_poly.pdbx_seq_one_letter_code
_entity_poly.pdbx_strand_id
1 'polypeptide(L)' 'MDADWNALSDETQLAVTREALHRAADTIASQAEDLASEIDAGRLADRGGPDALRLFAALVRSRTRERLVPAGHC' A
#
# COMPACT_ATOMS: atom_id res chain seq x y z
N MET A 1 16.13 -8.27 -20.63
CA MET A 1 15.88 -7.12 -21.50
C MET A 1 14.70 -6.40 -20.88
N ASP A 2 14.97 -5.31 -20.15
CA ASP A 2 13.89 -4.42 -19.73
C ASP A 2 13.26 -3.85 -21.00
N ALA A 3 11.95 -4.03 -21.15
CA ALA A 3 11.23 -3.30 -22.17
C ALA A 3 11.49 -1.81 -21.93
N ASP A 4 11.93 -1.07 -22.95
CA ASP A 4 12.16 0.36 -22.82
C ASP A 4 10.86 1.01 -22.32
N TRP A 5 10.90 1.54 -21.10
CA TRP A 5 9.74 2.14 -20.44
C TRP A 5 9.08 3.17 -21.33
N ASN A 6 9.88 3.94 -22.07
CA ASN A 6 9.40 4.99 -22.97
C ASN A 6 8.78 4.45 -24.27
N ALA A 7 8.93 3.15 -24.56
CA ALA A 7 8.28 2.48 -25.69
C ALA A 7 6.86 1.99 -25.34
N LEU A 8 6.47 2.03 -24.06
CA LEU A 8 5.11 1.72 -23.61
C LEU A 8 4.18 2.92 -23.87
N SER A 9 2.89 2.64 -24.13
CA SER A 9 1.89 3.70 -24.17
C SER A 9 1.68 4.34 -22.80
N ASP A 10 1.24 5.60 -22.76
CA ASP A 10 0.92 6.30 -21.51
C ASP A 10 -0.09 5.53 -20.65
N GLU A 11 -1.06 4.87 -21.27
CA GLU A 11 -2.04 4.03 -20.58
C GLU A 11 -1.38 2.82 -19.91
N THR A 12 -0.44 2.17 -20.61
CA THR A 12 0.33 1.04 -20.06
C THR A 12 1.26 1.50 -18.95
N GLN A 13 1.97 2.62 -19.12
CA GLN A 13 2.82 3.20 -18.09
C GLN A 13 2.01 3.55 -16.83
N LEU A 14 0.83 4.15 -17.01
CA LEU A 14 -0.08 4.48 -15.92
C LEU A 14 -0.60 3.23 -15.21
N ALA A 15 -0.98 2.18 -15.95
CA ALA A 15 -1.41 0.91 -15.38
C ALA A 15 -0.30 0.25 -14.54
N VAL A 16 0.93 0.19 -15.08
CA VAL A 16 2.09 -0.37 -14.38
C VAL A 16 2.41 0.45 -13.12
N THR A 17 2.39 1.78 -13.21
CA THR A 17 2.66 2.67 -12.07
C THR A 17 1.62 2.50 -10.97
N ARG A 18 0.34 2.40 -11.34
CA ARG A 18 -0.76 2.16 -10.38
C ARG A 18 -0.62 0.83 -9.67
N GLU A 19 -0.26 -0.22 -10.40
CA GLU A 19 -0.04 -1.55 -9.85
C GLU A 19 1.19 -1.59 -8.93
N ALA A 20 2.30 -0.95 -9.33
CA ALA A 20 3.49 -0.83 -8.49
C ALA A 20 3.16 -0.12 -7.17
N LEU A 21 2.38 0.96 -7.24
CA LEU A 21 1.94 1.69 -6.06
C LEU A 21 0.95 0.89 -5.21
N HIS A 22 0.11 0.04 -5.82
CA HIS A 22 -0.76 -0.88 -5.09
C HIS A 22 0.05 -1.89 -4.27
N ARG A 23 1.05 -2.53 -4.89
CA ARG A 23 1.94 -3.48 -4.21
C ARG A 23 2.76 -2.84 -3.10
N ALA A 24 3.25 -1.61 -3.34
CA ALA A 24 3.96 -0.85 -2.32
C ALA A 24 3.06 -0.55 -1.11
N ALA A 25 1.83 -0.12 -1.36
CA ALA A 25 0.86 0.15 -0.30
C ALA A 25 0.54 -1.11 0.52
N ASP A 26 0.33 -2.25 -0.14
CA ASP A 26 0.04 -3.52 0.55
C ASP A 26 1.22 -4.01 1.39
N THR A 27 2.45 -3.84 0.88
CA THR A 27 3.68 -4.15 1.62
C THR A 27 3.80 -3.29 2.88
N ILE A 28 3.56 -1.97 2.77
CA ILE A 28 3.63 -1.05 3.91
C ILE A 28 2.56 -1.36 4.96
N ALA A 29 1.34 -1.68 4.52
CA ALA A 29 0.25 -2.05 5.43
C ALA A 29 0.58 -3.34 6.20
N SER A 30 1.12 -4.34 5.51
CA SER A 30 1.51 -5.61 6.14
C SER A 30 2.63 -5.41 7.15
N GLN A 31 3.66 -4.61 6.81
CA GLN A 31 4.75 -4.28 7.75
C GLN A 31 4.24 -3.57 9.01
N ALA A 32 3.24 -2.70 8.89
CA ALA A 32 2.65 -2.03 10.05
C ALA A 32 1.90 -3.04 10.97
N GLU A 33 1.22 -4.04 10.41
CA GLU A 33 0.54 -5.10 11.17
C GLU A 33 1.53 -6.03 11.87
N ASP A 34 2.62 -6.40 11.19
CA ASP A 34 3.69 -7.18 11.77
C ASP A 34 4.30 -6.44 12.97
N LEU A 35 4.58 -5.15 12.81
CA LEU A 35 5.11 -4.30 13.88
C LEU A 35 4.14 -4.19 15.07
N ALA A 36 2.84 -4.06 14.82
CA ALA A 36 1.82 -4.05 15.87
C ALA A 36 1.83 -5.38 16.65
N SER A 37 1.99 -6.50 15.94
CA SER A 37 2.06 -7.84 16.54
C SER A 37 3.32 -8.06 17.37
N GLU A 38 4.45 -7.48 16.96
CA GLU A 38 5.70 -7.47 17.75
C GLU A 38 5.55 -6.65 19.05
N ILE A 39 4.84 -5.52 19.00
CA ILE A 39 4.55 -4.69 20.18
C ILE A 39 3.62 -5.43 21.14
N ASP A 40 2.53 -6.03 20.65
CA ASP A 40 1.60 -6.81 21.48
C ASP A 40 2.28 -7.98 22.18
N ALA A 41 3.25 -8.60 21.53
CA ALA A 41 4.02 -9.69 22.10
C ALA A 41 5.12 -9.22 23.08
N GLY A 42 5.24 -7.91 23.32
CA GLY A 42 6.27 -7.33 24.17
C GLY A 42 7.70 -7.45 23.63
N ARG A 43 7.85 -7.79 22.33
CA ARG A 43 9.16 -7.89 21.67
C ARG A 43 9.71 -6.53 21.25
N LEU A 44 8.85 -5.52 21.14
CA LEU A 44 9.21 -4.14 20.83
C LEU A 44 8.60 -3.16 21.84
N ALA A 45 9.34 -2.09 22.16
CA ALA A 45 8.85 -1.04 23.04
C ALA A 45 7.71 -0.26 22.39
N ASP A 46 6.59 -0.12 23.12
CA ASP A 46 5.45 0.67 22.68
C ASP A 46 5.77 2.19 22.71
N ARG A 47 5.60 2.87 21.57
CA ARG A 47 5.78 4.33 21.42
C ARG A 47 4.60 5.04 20.75
N GLY A 48 3.43 4.42 20.71
CA GLY A 48 2.27 4.99 20.02
C GLY A 48 1.08 4.06 19.86
N GLY A 49 1.15 2.87 20.45
CA GLY A 49 0.11 1.86 20.46
C GLY A 49 0.13 0.98 19.20
N PRO A 50 -0.06 -0.35 19.35
CA PRO A 50 -0.27 -1.26 18.23
C PRO A 50 -1.53 -0.92 17.43
N ASP A 51 -2.54 -0.30 18.07
CA ASP A 51 -3.77 0.15 17.42
C ASP A 51 -3.55 1.28 16.41
N ALA A 52 -2.57 2.16 16.64
CA ALA A 52 -2.24 3.21 15.67
C ALA A 52 -1.65 2.63 14.38
N LEU A 53 -0.84 1.58 14.49
CA LEU A 53 -0.28 0.86 13.35
C LEU A 53 -1.35 0.11 12.55
N ARG A 54 -2.31 -0.52 13.24
CA ARG A 54 -3.48 -1.15 12.60
C ARG A 54 -4.36 -0.14 11.87
N LEU A 55 -4.62 1.02 12.50
CA LEU A 55 -5.36 2.10 11.86
C LEU A 55 -4.64 2.59 10.60
N PHE A 56 -3.32 2.77 10.67
CA PHE A 56 -2.51 3.15 9.52
C PHE A 56 -2.59 2.11 8.39
N ALA A 57 -2.42 0.81 8.69
CA ALA A 57 -2.56 -0.27 7.71
C ALA A 57 -3.94 -0.27 7.03
N ALA A 58 -5.01 -0.09 7.81
CA ALA A 58 -6.37 0.01 7.30
C ALA A 58 -6.56 1.20 6.36
N LEU A 59 -6.03 2.38 6.71
CA LEU A 59 -6.09 3.58 5.88
C LEU A 59 -5.35 3.41 4.55
N VAL A 60 -4.16 2.80 4.58
CA VAL A 60 -3.35 2.54 3.38
C VAL A 60 -4.09 1.59 2.42
N ARG A 61 -4.72 0.53 2.94
CA ARG A 61 -5.53 -0.38 2.12
C ARG A 61 -6.80 0.28 1.58
N SER A 62 -7.48 1.10 2.38
CA SER A 62 -8.70 1.82 1.96
C SER A 62 -8.44 2.74 0.76
N ARG A 63 -7.42 3.60 0.86
CA ARG A 63 -7.06 4.54 -0.23
C ARG A 63 -6.70 3.82 -1.52
N THR A 64 -6.09 2.64 -1.40
CA THR A 64 -5.65 1.89 -2.57
C THR A 64 -6.82 1.17 -3.24
N ARG A 65 -7.82 0.71 -2.47
CA ARG A 65 -9.08 0.15 -3.00
C ARG A 65 -9.95 1.20 -3.69
N GLU A 66 -10.06 2.40 -3.12
CA GLU A 66 -10.82 3.51 -3.73
C GLU A 66 -10.24 3.92 -5.09
N ARG A 67 -8.91 3.87 -5.24
CA ARG A 67 -8.22 4.25 -6.48
C ARG A 67 -8.31 3.21 -7.60
N LEU A 68 -8.74 1.98 -7.28
CA LEU A 68 -8.99 0.89 -8.23
C LEU A 68 -10.41 0.93 -8.81
N VAL A 69 -11.32 1.69 -8.20
CA VAL A 69 -12.61 2.01 -8.83
C VAL A 69 -12.30 2.96 -9.98
N PRO A 70 -12.69 2.64 -11.23
CA PRO A 70 -12.57 3.61 -12.29
C PRO A 70 -13.37 4.84 -11.86
N ALA A 71 -12.74 6.02 -11.88
CA ALA A 71 -13.46 7.28 -11.84
C ALA A 71 -14.30 7.36 -13.13
N GLY A 72 -15.45 6.70 -13.12
CA GLY A 72 -16.36 6.51 -14.23
C GLY A 72 -17.71 7.13 -13.91
N HIS A 73 -17.89 8.34 -14.44
CA HIS A 73 -19.16 8.96 -14.87
C HIS A 73 -20.25 9.26 -13.81
N CYS A 74 -20.41 10.56 -13.54
CA CYS A 74 -21.72 11.19 -13.38
C CYS A 74 -21.90 12.17 -14.55
#